data_AF-A0A8H8UJJ7-F1
#
_entry.id   AF-A0A8H8UJJ7-F1
#
_cell.length_a   1.000
_cell.length_b   1.000
_cell.length_c   1.000
_cell.angle_alpha   90.00
_cell.angle_beta   90.00
_cell.angle_gamma   90.00
#
_symmetry.space_group_name_H-M   'P 1'
#
loop_
_entity.id
_entity.type
_entity.pdbx_description
1 polymer ?
#
loop_
_entity_poly.entity_id
_entity_poly.type
_entity_poly.pdbx_seq_one_letter_code
_entity_poly.pdbx_strand_id
1 'polypeptide(L)'
;MVCPSLVTRTPLLPFCLLVSIVLAVDPQIIPFSSKSYGPDGPWQAITIGVGMPSQSVDLLPGGSWSSDILAPSVCADGAACPVASLAGFYNASASSTNVQIGQTGNIRGSSFESTGGGLPSLTGSADYMFETATLKVQNGVAGQPVDVNLSDFDMLVISEANETLPDGTMYPVQIGSLSLGCPQFNQSWTHFPPNPRFNGTFLPADLFAQGKVPSNSYGLHIGSAAMRISGSLNIGGFDQSRALGQVSSQVYIINHLPIDLLDIGIGVAEGGSPFNFTSKSGLLAAGNSTLSPSTSVFIETPLPYIYMPQSTCDAITQYLPVTYQAKYGLYFWNTDDANYARIVSSPPSSPSPSASTAT
;
A
#
# COMPACT_ATOMS: atom_id res chain seq x y z
N MET A 1 -40.00 -56.46 58.39
CA MET A 1 -40.76 -55.55 57.52
C MET A 1 -39.81 -54.46 57.08
N VAL A 2 -39.83 -54.17 55.79
CA VAL A 2 -38.77 -53.54 54.99
C VAL A 2 -38.55 -52.07 55.33
N CYS A 3 -37.29 -51.66 55.50
CA CYS A 3 -36.79 -50.37 55.03
C CYS A 3 -35.26 -50.45 54.88
N PRO A 4 -34.70 -50.48 53.65
CA PRO A 4 -33.27 -50.36 53.43
C PRO A 4 -32.91 -48.89 53.22
N SER A 5 -32.01 -48.35 54.04
CA SER A 5 -31.34 -47.08 53.78
C SER A 5 -30.20 -47.29 52.81
N LEU A 6 -30.31 -46.69 51.62
CA LEU A 6 -29.28 -46.67 50.60
C LEU A 6 -28.13 -45.75 51.08
N VAL A 7 -26.97 -46.34 51.37
CA VAL A 7 -25.71 -45.59 51.50
C VAL A 7 -25.13 -45.46 50.09
N THR A 8 -25.22 -44.28 49.49
CA THR A 8 -24.49 -43.95 48.26
C THR A 8 -23.25 -43.13 48.59
N ARG A 9 -22.09 -43.76 48.40
CA ARG A 9 -20.77 -43.10 48.34
C ARG A 9 -20.74 -42.19 47.10
N THR A 10 -20.48 -40.90 47.32
CA THR A 10 -20.13 -39.95 46.26
C THR A 10 -18.68 -40.18 45.83
N PRO A 11 -18.36 -40.43 44.55
CA PRO A 11 -16.98 -40.35 44.08
C PRO A 11 -16.64 -38.89 43.77
N LEU A 12 -15.51 -38.39 44.29
CA LEU A 12 -14.90 -37.16 43.78
C LEU A 12 -14.47 -37.39 42.33
N LEU A 13 -15.07 -36.67 41.38
CA LEU A 13 -14.52 -36.53 40.03
C LEU A 13 -13.32 -35.58 40.09
N PRO A 14 -12.15 -35.93 39.52
CA PRO A 14 -11.08 -34.98 39.33
C PRO A 14 -11.52 -34.01 38.22
N PHE A 15 -11.68 -32.74 38.57
CA PHE A 15 -11.89 -31.66 37.61
C PHE A 15 -10.58 -31.45 36.86
N CYS A 16 -10.37 -32.19 35.76
CA CYS A 16 -9.32 -31.87 34.80
C CYS A 16 -9.65 -30.51 34.17
N LEU A 17 -8.99 -29.47 34.66
CA LEU A 17 -8.88 -28.19 33.94
C LEU A 17 -8.20 -28.47 32.59
N LEU A 18 -9.01 -28.64 31.55
CA LEU A 18 -8.58 -28.50 30.17
C LEU A 18 -8.19 -27.04 29.96
N VAL A 19 -6.92 -26.73 30.18
CA VAL A 19 -6.32 -25.49 29.71
C VAL A 19 -6.24 -25.62 28.20
N SER A 20 -7.23 -25.07 27.50
CA SER A 20 -7.13 -24.83 26.07
C SER A 20 -6.03 -23.81 25.84
N ILE A 21 -4.84 -24.29 25.48
CA ILE A 21 -3.77 -23.43 24.96
C ILE A 21 -4.25 -23.00 23.57
N VAL A 22 -4.91 -21.85 23.48
CA VAL A 22 -5.14 -21.19 22.20
C VAL A 22 -3.77 -20.64 21.78
N LEU A 23 -3.11 -21.31 20.84
CA LEU A 23 -1.96 -20.72 20.16
C LEU A 23 -2.49 -19.54 19.34
N ALA A 24 -2.29 -18.32 19.84
CA ALA A 24 -2.55 -17.12 19.07
C ALA A 24 -1.58 -17.11 17.88
N VAL A 25 -2.11 -16.95 16.67
CA VAL A 25 -1.30 -16.79 15.47
C VAL A 25 -0.76 -15.36 15.47
N ASP A 26 0.56 -15.21 15.38
CA ASP A 26 1.20 -13.89 15.37
C ASP A 26 1.11 -13.23 13.98
N PRO A 27 1.03 -11.88 13.92
CA PRO A 27 1.24 -11.16 12.66
C PRO A 27 2.57 -11.55 12.01
N GLN A 28 2.56 -11.62 10.68
CA GLN A 28 3.75 -11.98 9.90
C GLN A 28 4.40 -10.73 9.32
N ILE A 29 5.71 -10.57 9.50
CA ILE A 29 6.46 -9.48 8.86
C ILE A 29 6.86 -9.93 7.46
N ILE A 30 6.72 -9.02 6.49
CA ILE A 30 7.29 -9.18 5.15
C ILE A 30 8.59 -8.38 5.09
N PRO A 31 9.74 -9.05 4.89
CA PRO A 31 11.01 -8.35 4.73
C PRO A 31 11.02 -7.50 3.46
N PHE A 32 11.52 -6.27 3.56
CA PHE A 32 11.79 -5.44 2.39
C PHE A 32 13.00 -5.96 1.61
N SER A 33 13.01 -5.71 0.30
CA SER A 33 14.15 -5.92 -0.57
C SER A 33 15.37 -5.14 -0.06
N SER A 34 16.56 -5.70 -0.27
CA SER A 34 17.82 -4.99 -0.06
C SER A 34 18.06 -3.88 -1.09
N LYS A 35 17.26 -3.86 -2.16
CA LYS A 35 17.31 -2.86 -3.23
C LYS A 35 16.32 -1.73 -2.96
N SER A 36 16.57 -0.61 -3.63
CA SER A 36 15.71 0.56 -3.61
C SER A 36 15.57 1.16 -5.00
N TYR A 37 14.45 1.80 -5.25
CA TYR A 37 14.02 2.23 -6.59
C TYR A 37 13.62 3.70 -6.60
N GLY A 38 13.53 4.28 -7.79
CA GLY A 38 13.00 5.63 -8.04
C GLY A 38 14.05 6.76 -7.99
N PRO A 39 13.85 7.84 -8.77
CA PRO A 39 14.80 8.94 -8.90
C PRO A 39 14.81 9.88 -7.68
N ASP A 40 13.69 10.00 -6.96
CA ASP A 40 13.48 11.00 -5.90
C ASP A 40 13.64 10.46 -4.48
N GLY A 41 14.18 9.25 -4.35
CA GLY A 41 14.50 8.63 -3.07
C GLY A 41 14.69 7.13 -3.22
N PRO A 42 15.45 6.47 -2.33
CA PRO A 42 15.53 5.02 -2.34
C PRO A 42 14.21 4.44 -1.79
N TRP A 43 13.21 4.30 -2.66
CA TRP A 43 11.94 3.67 -2.33
C TRP A 43 12.15 2.18 -2.13
N GLN A 44 11.81 1.68 -0.95
CA GLN A 44 12.02 0.28 -0.60
C GLN A 44 10.89 -0.57 -1.16
N ALA A 45 11.24 -1.63 -1.88
CA ALA A 45 10.31 -2.56 -2.49
C ALA A 45 10.20 -3.87 -1.70
N ILE A 46 9.23 -4.71 -2.06
CA ILE A 46 9.10 -6.09 -1.61
C ILE A 46 9.46 -7.01 -2.77
N THR A 47 10.35 -7.98 -2.53
CA THR A 47 10.66 -9.04 -3.50
C THR A 47 9.65 -10.16 -3.38
N ILE A 48 8.98 -10.50 -4.48
CA ILE A 48 8.13 -11.68 -4.60
C ILE A 48 8.59 -12.57 -5.76
N GLY A 49 8.34 -13.86 -5.65
CA GLY A 49 8.45 -14.80 -6.76
C GLY A 49 7.09 -14.97 -7.42
N VAL A 50 7.04 -14.96 -8.76
CA VAL A 50 5.79 -15.12 -9.53
C VAL A 50 5.95 -16.25 -10.54
N GLY A 51 4.98 -17.15 -10.57
CA GLY A 51 4.92 -18.24 -11.53
C GLY A 51 5.77 -19.46 -11.20
N MET A 52 5.75 -20.42 -12.12
CA MET A 52 6.51 -21.67 -12.05
C MET A 52 7.19 -21.97 -13.39
N PRO A 53 8.54 -21.97 -13.48
CA PRO A 53 9.49 -21.64 -12.40
C PRO A 53 9.33 -20.21 -11.89
N SER A 54 9.70 -20.01 -10.61
CA SER A 54 9.54 -18.71 -9.95
C SER A 54 10.40 -17.62 -10.58
N GLN A 55 9.76 -16.50 -10.95
CA GLN A 55 10.39 -15.31 -11.52
C GLN A 55 10.39 -14.22 -10.44
N SER A 56 11.58 -13.75 -10.05
CA SER A 56 11.72 -12.75 -8.98
C SER A 56 11.41 -11.36 -9.50
N VAL A 57 10.48 -10.66 -8.86
CA VAL A 57 10.15 -9.25 -9.12
C VAL A 57 10.11 -8.44 -7.82
N ASP A 58 10.57 -7.21 -7.87
CA ASP A 58 10.51 -6.23 -6.79
C ASP A 58 9.36 -5.24 -7.09
N LEU A 59 8.49 -5.05 -6.10
CA LEU A 59 7.27 -4.25 -6.23
C LEU A 59 7.13 -3.27 -5.07
N LEU A 60 6.64 -2.05 -5.32
CA LEU A 60 6.38 -1.07 -4.26
C LEU A 60 5.13 -1.49 -3.47
N PRO A 61 5.18 -1.63 -2.14
CA PRO A 61 4.02 -2.06 -1.37
C PRO A 61 2.93 -0.99 -1.33
N GLY A 62 1.71 -1.39 -1.71
CA GLY A 62 0.49 -0.61 -1.63
C GLY A 62 -0.34 -0.62 -2.90
N GLY A 63 -1.41 0.17 -2.89
CA GLY A 63 -2.50 0.04 -3.84
C GLY A 63 -3.56 -0.95 -3.33
N SER A 64 -4.58 -1.17 -4.13
CA SER A 64 -5.67 -2.09 -3.82
C SER A 64 -6.02 -2.96 -5.03
N TRP A 65 -6.78 -4.04 -4.83
CA TRP A 65 -7.13 -5.00 -5.89
C TRP A 65 -5.91 -5.73 -6.47
N SER A 66 -5.71 -5.70 -7.79
CA SER A 66 -4.63 -6.42 -8.47
C SER A 66 -3.26 -5.77 -8.21
N SER A 67 -2.21 -6.58 -8.19
CA SER A 67 -0.82 -6.07 -8.16
C SER A 67 -0.35 -5.75 -9.58
N ASP A 68 0.25 -4.58 -9.78
CA ASP A 68 0.81 -4.20 -11.09
C ASP A 68 2.16 -4.89 -11.31
N ILE A 69 2.29 -5.71 -12.35
CA ILE A 69 3.54 -6.42 -12.66
C ILE A 69 3.98 -6.13 -14.08
N LEU A 70 5.27 -5.81 -14.26
CA LEU A 70 5.82 -5.45 -15.55
C LEU A 70 6.21 -6.70 -16.36
N ALA A 71 5.72 -6.80 -17.59
CA ALA A 71 6.21 -7.75 -18.58
C ALA A 71 7.48 -7.22 -19.27
N PRO A 72 8.36 -8.07 -19.83
CA PRO A 72 9.56 -7.62 -20.52
C PRO A 72 9.30 -6.67 -21.71
N SER A 73 8.10 -6.71 -22.29
CA SER A 73 7.71 -5.89 -23.44
C SER A 73 7.59 -4.40 -23.13
N VAL A 74 7.43 -3.98 -21.86
CA VAL A 74 7.45 -2.55 -21.46
C VAL A 74 8.77 -1.87 -21.85
N CYS A 75 9.76 -2.70 -22.13
CA CYS A 75 11.13 -2.34 -22.43
C CYS A 75 11.54 -2.48 -23.89
N ALA A 76 10.61 -2.85 -24.79
CA ALA A 76 10.92 -3.14 -26.19
C ALA A 76 11.51 -1.92 -26.93
N ASP A 77 11.12 -0.70 -26.57
CA ASP A 77 11.57 0.56 -27.21
C ASP A 77 12.81 1.19 -26.55
N GLY A 78 13.42 0.54 -25.56
CA GLY A 78 14.75 0.86 -25.02
C GLY A 78 14.89 2.13 -24.16
N ALA A 79 13.83 2.92 -23.93
CA ALA A 79 13.96 4.27 -23.38
C ALA A 79 14.15 4.41 -21.85
N ALA A 80 13.84 3.42 -21.01
CA ALA A 80 14.25 3.43 -19.58
C ALA A 80 14.16 2.06 -18.88
N CYS A 81 14.82 1.06 -19.46
CA CYS A 81 14.87 -0.28 -18.91
C CYS A 81 15.75 -0.54 -17.69
N PRO A 82 16.77 0.26 -17.31
CA PRO A 82 17.66 -0.14 -16.22
C PRO A 82 16.92 -0.37 -14.89
N VAL A 83 15.98 0.50 -14.53
CA VAL A 83 15.23 0.40 -13.27
C VAL A 83 14.24 -0.77 -13.32
N ALA A 84 13.44 -0.87 -14.39
CA ALA A 84 12.49 -1.97 -14.55
C ALA A 84 13.19 -3.33 -14.64
N SER A 85 14.34 -3.42 -15.31
CA SER A 85 15.15 -4.64 -15.37
C SER A 85 15.77 -5.00 -14.02
N LEU A 86 16.14 -3.99 -13.22
CA LEU A 86 16.65 -4.19 -11.85
C LEU A 86 15.54 -4.67 -10.90
N ALA A 87 14.31 -4.18 -11.10
CA ALA A 87 13.11 -4.62 -10.41
C ALA A 87 12.73 -6.05 -10.81
N GLY A 88 12.97 -6.41 -12.07
CA GLY A 88 12.64 -7.73 -12.61
C GLY A 88 11.32 -7.69 -13.40
N PHE A 89 11.18 -8.68 -14.27
CA PHE A 89 10.01 -8.81 -15.13
C PHE A 89 9.33 -10.17 -14.91
N TYR A 90 8.04 -10.22 -15.22
CA TYR A 90 7.28 -11.45 -15.30
C TYR A 90 6.98 -11.80 -16.76
N ASN A 91 7.47 -12.95 -17.22
CA ASN A 91 7.14 -13.52 -18.51
C ASN A 91 6.09 -14.62 -18.35
N ALA A 92 4.83 -14.31 -18.68
CA ALA A 92 3.71 -15.23 -18.58
C ALA A 92 3.90 -16.50 -19.42
N SER A 93 4.52 -16.40 -20.60
CA SER A 93 4.75 -17.57 -21.47
C SER A 93 5.83 -18.52 -20.94
N ALA A 94 6.64 -18.08 -19.98
CA ALA A 94 7.65 -18.91 -19.33
C ALA A 94 7.12 -19.64 -18.08
N SER A 95 5.89 -19.37 -17.66
CA SER A 95 5.30 -19.96 -16.46
C SER A 95 4.25 -21.02 -16.79
N SER A 96 4.29 -22.16 -16.08
CA SER A 96 3.30 -23.23 -16.20
C SER A 96 2.05 -23.03 -15.34
N THR A 97 2.05 -22.05 -14.44
CA THR A 97 0.94 -21.77 -13.51
C THR A 97 0.13 -20.53 -13.88
N ASN A 98 0.50 -19.85 -14.97
CA ASN A 98 -0.20 -18.68 -15.47
C ASN A 98 -1.63 -19.03 -15.90
N VAL A 99 -2.59 -18.29 -15.36
CA VAL A 99 -3.99 -18.36 -15.76
C VAL A 99 -4.41 -17.01 -16.30
N GLN A 100 -4.86 -16.97 -17.55
CA GLN A 100 -5.50 -15.81 -18.15
C GLN A 100 -6.91 -16.18 -18.59
N ILE A 101 -7.88 -15.37 -18.18
CA ILE A 101 -9.29 -15.60 -18.46
C ILE A 101 -9.74 -14.54 -19.45
N GLY A 102 -10.24 -14.92 -20.62
CA GLY A 102 -10.58 -13.94 -21.67
C GLY A 102 -11.68 -12.94 -21.27
N GLN A 103 -12.44 -13.22 -20.21
CA GLN A 103 -13.56 -12.42 -19.70
C GLN A 103 -13.16 -11.41 -18.61
N THR A 104 -11.91 -11.40 -18.13
CA THR A 104 -11.44 -10.41 -17.14
C THR A 104 -11.26 -9.01 -17.72
N GLY A 105 -11.38 -8.88 -19.05
CA GLY A 105 -11.14 -7.63 -19.75
C GLY A 105 -9.64 -7.33 -19.86
N ASN A 106 -9.33 -6.18 -20.46
CA ASN A 106 -7.97 -5.72 -20.64
C ASN A 106 -7.93 -4.20 -20.80
N ILE A 107 -6.73 -3.65 -20.67
CA ILE A 107 -6.41 -2.25 -20.97
C ILE A 107 -5.60 -2.23 -22.26
N ARG A 108 -5.92 -1.31 -23.17
CA ARG A 108 -5.27 -1.19 -24.48
C ARG A 108 -5.07 0.26 -24.84
N GLY A 109 -3.82 0.72 -24.84
CA GLY A 109 -3.44 2.09 -25.19
C GLY A 109 -4.23 3.19 -24.48
N SER A 110 -4.64 2.98 -23.22
CA SER A 110 -5.51 3.90 -22.47
C SER A 110 -5.00 4.17 -21.06
N SER A 111 -5.55 5.20 -20.42
CA SER A 111 -5.26 5.54 -19.02
C SER A 111 -5.69 4.41 -18.08
N PHE A 112 -4.91 4.21 -17.02
CA PHE A 112 -5.17 3.23 -15.98
C PHE A 112 -6.01 3.83 -14.84
N GLU A 113 -6.24 5.14 -14.84
CA GLU A 113 -6.93 5.91 -13.78
C GLU A 113 -8.27 5.31 -13.30
N SER A 114 -9.08 4.78 -14.22
CA SER A 114 -10.39 4.20 -13.87
C SER A 114 -10.34 2.70 -13.56
N THR A 115 -9.16 2.10 -13.54
CA THR A 115 -8.96 0.67 -13.33
C THR A 115 -8.71 0.39 -11.86
N GLY A 116 -9.55 -0.44 -11.23
CA GLY A 116 -9.32 -0.89 -9.86
C GLY A 116 -7.97 -1.60 -9.74
N GLY A 117 -7.06 -1.02 -8.96
CA GLY A 117 -5.70 -1.52 -8.77
C GLY A 117 -4.69 -1.17 -9.84
N GLY A 118 -5.07 -0.44 -10.89
CA GLY A 118 -4.10 0.13 -11.82
C GLY A 118 -3.47 1.40 -11.26
N LEU A 119 -2.18 1.62 -11.50
CA LEU A 119 -1.52 2.89 -11.17
C LEU A 119 -2.10 4.04 -12.01
N PRO A 120 -2.77 5.04 -11.41
CA PRO A 120 -3.55 6.03 -12.16
C PRO A 120 -2.72 6.99 -13.03
N SER A 121 -1.41 7.10 -12.78
CA SER A 121 -0.49 7.90 -13.60
C SER A 121 -0.10 7.23 -14.93
N LEU A 122 -0.39 5.94 -15.09
CA LEU A 122 0.03 5.16 -16.26
C LEU A 122 -0.97 5.24 -17.41
N THR A 123 -0.44 5.26 -18.62
CA THR A 123 -1.19 5.03 -19.87
C THR A 123 -0.50 3.94 -20.67
N GLY A 124 -1.26 2.95 -21.15
CA GLY A 124 -0.72 1.85 -21.95
C GLY A 124 -1.64 0.64 -22.05
N SER A 125 -1.05 -0.55 -22.02
CA SER A 125 -1.72 -1.83 -22.23
C SER A 125 -1.39 -2.82 -21.11
N ALA A 126 -2.40 -3.50 -20.61
CA ALA A 126 -2.26 -4.50 -19.55
C ALA A 126 -3.35 -5.57 -19.61
N ASP A 127 -3.06 -6.73 -19.04
CA ASP A 127 -3.96 -7.89 -18.99
C ASP A 127 -4.05 -8.42 -17.56
N TYR A 128 -5.27 -8.71 -17.11
CA TYR A 128 -5.47 -9.41 -15.84
C TYR A 128 -5.01 -10.87 -15.98
N MET A 129 -4.15 -11.29 -15.06
CA MET A 129 -3.63 -12.65 -14.97
C MET A 129 -3.60 -13.11 -13.52
N PHE A 130 -3.62 -14.42 -13.33
CA PHE A 130 -3.54 -15.05 -12.02
C PHE A 130 -2.37 -16.02 -11.99
N GLU A 131 -1.68 -16.06 -10.86
CA GLU A 131 -0.49 -16.87 -10.72
C GLU A 131 -0.34 -17.51 -9.35
N THR A 132 0.58 -18.48 -9.26
CA THR A 132 1.22 -18.79 -7.98
C THR A 132 2.23 -17.72 -7.66
N ALA A 133 2.12 -17.10 -6.48
CA ALA A 133 3.15 -16.20 -5.96
C ALA A 133 3.81 -16.81 -4.72
N THR A 134 5.09 -16.52 -4.53
CA THR A 134 5.88 -16.93 -3.37
C THR A 134 6.44 -15.69 -2.69
N LEU A 135 6.26 -15.57 -1.39
CA LEU A 135 6.84 -14.48 -0.60
C LEU A 135 7.55 -15.00 0.65
N LYS A 136 8.49 -14.21 1.15
CA LYS A 136 9.12 -14.45 2.44
C LYS A 136 8.30 -13.80 3.55
N VAL A 137 7.98 -14.58 4.57
CA VAL A 137 7.38 -14.09 5.81
C VAL A 137 8.26 -14.48 6.99
N GLN A 138 8.24 -13.68 8.05
CA GLN A 138 8.96 -13.97 9.29
C GLN A 138 8.06 -13.69 10.51
N ASN A 139 8.11 -14.58 11.51
CA ASN A 139 7.44 -14.33 12.77
C ASN A 139 8.27 -13.37 13.63
N GLY A 140 7.79 -12.13 13.77
CA GLY A 140 8.51 -11.07 14.48
C GLY A 140 9.88 -10.75 13.87
N VAL A 141 10.66 -9.90 14.55
CA VAL A 141 11.95 -9.41 14.03
C VAL A 141 13.11 -10.42 14.14
N ALA A 142 12.93 -11.50 14.91
CA ALA A 142 13.95 -12.53 15.15
C ALA A 142 13.61 -13.89 14.53
N GLY A 143 12.42 -14.04 13.94
CA GLY A 143 12.02 -15.25 13.25
C GLY A 143 12.85 -15.49 12.00
N GLN A 144 13.13 -16.74 11.68
CA GLN A 144 13.75 -17.08 10.40
C GLN A 144 12.73 -16.86 9.27
N PRO A 145 13.11 -16.17 8.19
CA PRO A 145 12.23 -16.02 7.03
C PRO A 145 11.90 -17.39 6.42
N VAL A 146 10.62 -17.63 6.17
CA VAL A 146 10.10 -18.82 5.51
C VAL A 146 9.33 -18.40 4.26
N ASP A 147 9.40 -19.24 3.23
CA ASP A 147 8.63 -19.02 2.01
C ASP A 147 7.18 -19.51 2.21
N VAL A 148 6.22 -18.69 1.79
CA VAL A 148 4.81 -19.03 1.72
C VAL A 148 4.30 -18.80 0.31
N ASN A 149 3.36 -19.64 -0.12
CA ASN A 149 2.77 -19.57 -1.44
C ASN A 149 1.36 -19.00 -1.36
N LEU A 150 1.04 -18.14 -2.32
CA LEU A 150 -0.28 -17.64 -2.63
C LEU A 150 -0.74 -18.31 -3.92
N SER A 151 -1.97 -18.80 -3.95
CA SER A 151 -2.59 -19.36 -5.15
C SER A 151 -3.52 -18.32 -5.77
N ASP A 152 -3.65 -18.34 -7.10
CA ASP A 152 -4.55 -17.44 -7.83
C ASP A 152 -4.30 -15.95 -7.51
N PHE A 153 -3.04 -15.57 -7.27
CA PHE A 153 -2.63 -14.22 -6.94
C PHE A 153 -3.03 -13.26 -8.07
N ASP A 154 -3.83 -12.24 -7.74
CA ASP A 154 -4.44 -11.33 -8.72
C ASP A 154 -3.43 -10.27 -9.19
N MET A 155 -3.18 -10.24 -10.50
CA MET A 155 -2.18 -9.37 -11.12
C MET A 155 -2.75 -8.63 -12.32
N LEU A 156 -2.33 -7.38 -12.48
CA LEU A 156 -2.44 -6.63 -13.72
C LEU A 156 -1.07 -6.64 -14.40
N VAL A 157 -0.91 -7.47 -15.42
CA VAL A 157 0.36 -7.64 -16.13
C VAL A 157 0.46 -6.57 -17.23
N ILE A 158 1.34 -5.61 -17.01
CA ILE A 158 1.55 -4.45 -17.85
C ILE A 158 2.52 -4.81 -18.97
N SER A 159 2.04 -4.75 -20.21
CA SER A 159 2.83 -5.03 -21.41
C SER A 159 3.39 -3.77 -22.06
N GLU A 160 2.73 -2.63 -21.85
CA GLU A 160 3.13 -1.30 -22.31
C GLU A 160 2.65 -0.30 -21.25
N ALA A 161 3.51 0.58 -20.74
CA ALA A 161 3.03 1.71 -19.94
C ALA A 161 4.05 2.84 -19.90
N ASN A 162 3.55 4.06 -20.07
CA ASN A 162 4.29 5.30 -19.89
C ASN A 162 3.56 6.21 -18.91
N GLU A 163 4.34 6.99 -18.17
CA GLU A 163 3.87 8.18 -17.48
C GLU A 163 4.11 9.40 -18.38
N THR A 164 3.20 10.37 -18.34
CA THR A 164 3.26 11.58 -19.15
C THR A 164 3.39 12.80 -18.26
N LEU A 165 4.47 13.55 -18.41
CA LEU A 165 4.67 14.84 -17.74
C LEU A 165 3.74 15.91 -18.35
N PRO A 166 3.48 17.02 -17.63
CA PRO A 166 2.62 18.10 -18.14
C PRO A 166 3.10 18.75 -19.45
N ASP A 167 4.40 18.71 -19.75
CA ASP A 167 4.95 19.18 -21.02
C ASP A 167 4.76 18.19 -22.20
N GLY A 168 4.14 17.04 -21.94
CA GLY A 168 3.93 15.95 -22.90
C GLY A 168 5.08 14.96 -23.00
N THR A 169 6.17 15.15 -22.25
CA THR A 169 7.28 14.19 -22.20
C THR A 169 6.80 12.89 -21.58
N MET A 170 6.98 11.78 -22.31
CA MET A 170 6.67 10.45 -21.80
C MET A 170 7.93 9.77 -21.26
N TYR A 171 7.80 9.05 -20.15
CA TYR A 171 8.82 8.12 -19.67
C TYR A 171 8.18 6.78 -19.33
N PRO A 172 8.89 5.66 -19.55
CA PRO A 172 8.31 4.35 -19.31
C PRO A 172 8.21 4.08 -17.81
N VAL A 173 7.25 3.22 -17.46
CA VAL A 173 7.08 2.71 -16.11
C VAL A 173 8.37 2.06 -15.60
N GLN A 174 8.73 2.33 -14.34
CA GLN A 174 10.00 1.90 -13.76
C GLN A 174 9.88 0.71 -12.81
N ILE A 175 8.76 0.60 -12.09
CA ILE A 175 8.52 -0.46 -11.10
C ILE A 175 7.01 -0.64 -10.93
N GLY A 176 6.59 -1.87 -10.64
CA GLY A 176 5.19 -2.19 -10.35
C GLY A 176 4.82 -1.99 -8.87
N SER A 177 3.59 -2.37 -8.54
CA SER A 177 3.01 -2.25 -7.21
C SER A 177 2.62 -3.63 -6.66
N LEU A 178 2.79 -3.82 -5.34
CA LEU A 178 2.29 -4.98 -4.62
C LEU A 178 1.05 -4.54 -3.85
N SER A 179 -0.12 -4.84 -4.41
CA SER A 179 -1.40 -4.55 -3.77
C SER A 179 -1.48 -5.25 -2.41
N LEU A 180 -1.91 -4.50 -1.40
CA LEU A 180 -2.04 -4.99 -0.03
C LEU A 180 -3.48 -5.34 0.33
N GLY A 181 -4.36 -5.51 -0.66
CA GLY A 181 -5.72 -6.02 -0.48
C GLY A 181 -6.80 -5.06 -0.98
N CYS A 182 -8.04 -5.33 -0.63
CA CYS A 182 -9.18 -4.48 -0.97
C CYS A 182 -10.31 -4.66 0.06
N PRO A 183 -11.43 -3.94 -0.05
CA PRO A 183 -12.57 -4.13 0.85
C PRO A 183 -13.17 -5.55 0.80
N GLN A 184 -12.98 -6.27 -0.31
CA GLN A 184 -13.42 -7.64 -0.49
C GLN A 184 -12.34 -8.66 -0.11
N PHE A 185 -12.79 -9.87 0.24
CA PHE A 185 -11.88 -10.98 0.53
C PHE A 185 -11.12 -11.46 -0.71
N ASN A 186 -11.76 -11.37 -1.89
CA ASN A 186 -11.23 -11.80 -3.17
C ASN A 186 -11.81 -10.94 -4.31
N GLN A 187 -11.16 -10.95 -5.47
CA GLN A 187 -11.71 -10.39 -6.70
C GLN A 187 -12.37 -11.52 -7.49
N SER A 188 -13.69 -11.44 -7.71
CA SER A 188 -14.41 -12.48 -8.44
C SER A 188 -14.64 -12.09 -9.90
N TRP A 189 -14.19 -12.94 -10.81
CA TRP A 189 -14.28 -12.77 -12.24
C TRP A 189 -15.27 -13.76 -12.87
N THR A 190 -15.95 -13.33 -13.93
CA THR A 190 -16.83 -14.23 -14.70
C THR A 190 -15.98 -15.20 -15.52
N HIS A 191 -16.37 -16.48 -15.58
CA HIS A 191 -15.64 -17.52 -16.32
C HIS A 191 -16.64 -18.44 -17.06
N PHE A 192 -16.47 -18.63 -18.37
CA PHE A 192 -17.41 -19.38 -19.24
C PHE A 192 -16.70 -20.44 -20.12
N PRO A 193 -17.26 -21.67 -20.33
CA PRO A 193 -18.41 -22.30 -19.67
C PRO A 193 -18.07 -23.54 -18.80
N PRO A 194 -18.78 -23.75 -17.67
CA PRO A 194 -19.41 -22.73 -16.82
C PRO A 194 -19.16 -22.99 -15.34
N ASN A 195 -18.93 -21.94 -14.55
CA ASN A 195 -19.07 -21.92 -13.09
C ASN A 195 -18.35 -23.03 -12.26
N PRO A 196 -17.58 -22.65 -11.23
CA PRO A 196 -17.70 -21.40 -10.49
C PRO A 196 -16.99 -20.19 -11.11
N ARG A 197 -17.29 -19.00 -10.60
CA ARG A 197 -16.49 -17.79 -10.81
C ARG A 197 -15.03 -18.09 -10.47
N PHE A 198 -14.12 -17.44 -11.18
CA PHE A 198 -12.71 -17.48 -10.79
C PHE A 198 -12.46 -16.40 -9.74
N ASN A 199 -11.74 -16.73 -8.68
CA ASN A 199 -11.46 -15.81 -7.60
C ASN A 199 -9.96 -15.53 -7.57
N GLY A 200 -9.57 -14.29 -7.87
CA GLY A 200 -8.24 -13.80 -7.58
C GLY A 200 -8.07 -13.55 -6.08
N THR A 201 -6.92 -13.89 -5.54
CA THR A 201 -6.59 -13.73 -4.12
C THR A 201 -5.66 -12.54 -3.90
N PHE A 202 -5.71 -12.00 -2.69
CA PHE A 202 -4.82 -10.94 -2.22
C PHE A 202 -4.01 -11.44 -1.04
N LEU A 203 -2.83 -10.85 -0.86
CA LEU A 203 -1.84 -11.31 0.10
C LEU A 203 -2.36 -11.39 1.55
N PRO A 204 -3.03 -10.38 2.14
CA PRO A 204 -3.54 -10.55 3.50
C PRO A 204 -4.69 -11.54 3.63
N ALA A 205 -5.58 -11.59 2.63
CA ALA A 205 -6.76 -12.44 2.64
C ALA A 205 -6.38 -13.92 2.53
N ASP A 206 -5.45 -14.25 1.63
CA ASP A 206 -5.00 -15.62 1.43
C ASP A 206 -4.20 -16.15 2.63
N LEU A 207 -3.28 -15.35 3.18
CA LEU A 207 -2.57 -15.73 4.42
C LEU A 207 -3.52 -15.93 5.60
N PHE A 208 -4.58 -15.12 5.69
CA PHE A 208 -5.62 -15.30 6.71
C PHE A 208 -6.44 -16.56 6.46
N ALA A 209 -6.84 -16.85 5.22
CA ALA A 209 -7.56 -18.06 4.83
C ALA A 209 -6.77 -19.33 5.19
N GLN A 210 -5.44 -19.29 5.03
CA GLN A 210 -4.52 -20.37 5.39
C GLN A 210 -4.25 -20.49 6.90
N GLY A 211 -4.80 -19.59 7.73
CA GLY A 211 -4.55 -19.55 9.17
C GLY A 211 -3.12 -19.16 9.55
N LYS A 212 -2.41 -18.43 8.67
CA LYS A 212 -1.02 -17.99 8.87
C LYS A 212 -0.89 -16.65 9.61
N VAL A 213 -1.97 -15.87 9.63
CA VAL A 213 -2.06 -14.57 10.32
C VAL A 213 -3.37 -14.48 11.10
N PRO A 214 -3.45 -13.67 12.16
CA PRO A 214 -4.65 -13.60 13.02
C PRO A 214 -5.82 -12.80 12.42
N SER A 215 -5.57 -12.00 11.37
CA SER A 215 -6.62 -11.21 10.71
C SER A 215 -6.29 -10.92 9.25
N ASN A 216 -7.32 -10.67 8.43
CA ASN A 216 -7.18 -10.09 7.09
C ASN A 216 -6.95 -8.57 7.20
N SER A 217 -5.74 -8.18 7.59
CA SER A 217 -5.33 -6.78 7.73
C SER A 217 -3.86 -6.64 7.41
N TYR A 218 -3.38 -5.39 7.26
CA TYR A 218 -1.96 -5.11 7.19
C TYR A 218 -1.63 -3.78 7.86
N GLY A 219 -0.37 -3.65 8.26
CA GLY A 219 0.22 -2.41 8.74
C GLY A 219 1.45 -2.11 7.91
N LEU A 220 1.45 -0.95 7.26
CA LEU A 220 2.55 -0.47 6.43
C LEU A 220 3.11 0.82 7.02
N HIS A 221 4.41 0.83 7.29
CA HIS A 221 5.20 2.01 7.58
C HIS A 221 6.24 2.16 6.49
N ILE A 222 6.13 3.23 5.69
CA ILE A 222 7.15 3.62 4.73
C ILE A 222 8.32 4.24 5.50
N GLY A 223 9.51 3.70 5.30
CA GLY A 223 10.72 4.16 5.97
C GLY A 223 11.14 5.58 5.56
N SER A 224 12.16 6.10 6.24
CA SER A 224 12.80 7.36 5.88
C SER A 224 14.21 7.10 5.38
N ALA A 225 14.44 7.36 4.10
CA ALA A 225 15.76 7.31 3.49
C ALA A 225 16.76 8.24 4.18
N ALA A 226 16.35 9.49 4.42
CA ALA A 226 17.18 10.52 5.04
C ALA A 226 17.62 10.13 6.47
N MET A 227 16.72 9.51 7.23
CA MET A 227 16.99 9.07 8.60
C MET A 227 17.49 7.63 8.69
N ARG A 228 17.69 6.93 7.56
CA ARG A 228 18.03 5.49 7.49
C ARG A 228 17.07 4.61 8.29
N ILE A 229 15.80 4.98 8.31
CA ILE A 229 14.74 4.19 8.94
C ILE A 229 14.18 3.26 7.89
N SER A 230 14.32 1.95 8.09
CA SER A 230 13.69 0.95 7.22
C SER A 230 12.17 0.93 7.40
N GLY A 231 11.47 0.58 6.32
CA GLY A 231 10.05 0.30 6.32
C GLY A 231 9.70 -0.93 7.17
N SER A 232 8.42 -1.04 7.50
CA SER A 232 7.84 -2.17 8.25
C SER A 232 6.52 -2.55 7.58
N LEU A 233 6.40 -3.80 7.14
CA LEU A 233 5.17 -4.36 6.56
C LEU A 233 4.78 -5.59 7.36
N ASN A 234 3.61 -5.54 7.98
CA ASN A 234 3.08 -6.58 8.83
C ASN A 234 1.73 -7.03 8.28
N ILE A 235 1.50 -8.33 8.18
CA ILE A 235 0.23 -8.91 7.77
C ILE A 235 -0.47 -9.51 8.98
N GLY A 236 -1.74 -9.19 9.14
CA GLY A 236 -2.55 -9.53 10.30
C GLY A 236 -2.37 -8.63 11.51
N GLY A 237 -1.73 -7.47 11.35
CA GLY A 237 -1.51 -6.49 12.41
C GLY A 237 -0.61 -5.36 11.95
N PHE A 238 -0.07 -4.60 12.91
CA PHE A 238 0.87 -3.51 12.63
C PHE A 238 1.97 -3.45 13.70
N ASP A 239 3.08 -2.82 13.34
CA ASP A 239 4.20 -2.59 14.26
C ASP A 239 3.89 -1.41 15.19
N GLN A 240 3.52 -1.73 16.44
CA GLN A 240 3.18 -0.73 17.45
C GLN A 240 4.35 0.22 17.77
N SER A 241 5.60 -0.20 17.55
CA SER A 241 6.76 0.67 17.78
C SER A 241 6.84 1.84 16.78
N ARG A 242 6.04 1.80 15.71
CA ARG A 242 5.92 2.88 14.70
C ARG A 242 4.78 3.85 14.98
N ALA A 243 3.90 3.55 15.93
CA ALA A 243 2.81 4.43 16.34
C ALA A 243 3.22 5.24 17.58
N LEU A 244 3.55 6.52 17.39
CA LEU A 244 3.99 7.42 18.48
C LEU A 244 2.84 7.95 19.37
N GLY A 245 1.60 7.58 19.08
CA GLY A 245 0.41 8.07 19.78
C GLY A 245 -0.85 7.27 19.47
N GLN A 246 -2.01 7.83 19.80
CA GLN A 246 -3.30 7.22 19.48
C GLN A 246 -3.49 7.17 17.96
N VAL A 247 -3.96 6.02 17.47
CA VAL A 247 -4.29 5.81 16.06
C VAL A 247 -5.75 6.20 15.83
N SER A 248 -6.00 7.08 14.86
CA SER A 248 -7.36 7.37 14.38
C SER A 248 -7.76 6.35 13.33
N SER A 249 -9.05 6.00 13.28
CA SER A 249 -9.62 5.13 12.26
C SER A 249 -10.69 5.88 11.46
N GLN A 250 -10.74 5.63 10.16
CA GLN A 250 -11.82 6.07 9.29
C GLN A 250 -12.39 4.86 8.55
N VAL A 251 -13.69 4.89 8.28
CA VAL A 251 -14.36 3.85 7.49
C VAL A 251 -14.12 4.15 6.02
N TYR A 252 -13.84 3.12 5.22
CA TYR A 252 -13.75 3.22 3.77
C TYR A 252 -14.78 2.29 3.12
N ILE A 253 -15.28 2.68 1.94
CA ILE A 253 -16.41 2.01 1.26
C ILE A 253 -16.17 1.67 -0.23
N ILE A 254 -14.97 1.91 -0.78
CA ILE A 254 -14.73 1.87 -2.25
C ILE A 254 -13.34 1.27 -2.57
N ASN A 255 -13.07 1.06 -3.86
CA ASN A 255 -11.86 0.55 -4.54
C ASN A 255 -10.52 1.27 -4.26
N HIS A 256 -10.43 2.12 -3.24
CA HIS A 256 -9.21 2.82 -2.84
C HIS A 256 -9.18 2.86 -1.31
N LEU A 257 -8.15 3.48 -0.75
CA LEU A 257 -8.08 3.83 0.67
C LEU A 257 -8.44 5.32 0.86
N PRO A 258 -9.72 5.73 0.69
CA PRO A 258 -10.12 7.09 0.92
C PRO A 258 -10.00 7.45 2.40
N ILE A 259 -9.50 8.66 2.65
CA ILE A 259 -9.64 9.34 3.92
C ILE A 259 -10.33 10.68 3.69
N ASP A 260 -11.14 11.09 4.65
CA ASP A 260 -11.76 12.41 4.67
C ASP A 260 -10.76 13.41 5.25
N LEU A 261 -10.21 14.26 4.37
CA LEU A 261 -9.28 15.33 4.73
C LEU A 261 -10.08 16.60 5.05
N LEU A 262 -10.03 17.01 6.32
CA LEU A 262 -10.76 18.18 6.81
C LEU A 262 -10.02 19.49 6.55
N ASP A 263 -8.70 19.49 6.72
CA ASP A 263 -7.88 20.69 6.55
C ASP A 263 -6.40 20.32 6.31
N ILE A 264 -5.66 21.29 5.80
CA ILE A 264 -4.20 21.28 5.75
C ILE A 264 -3.71 22.53 6.48
N GLY A 265 -2.72 22.34 7.34
CA GLY A 265 -2.08 23.44 8.04
C GLY A 265 -0.57 23.32 8.08
N ILE A 266 0.10 24.44 8.29
CA ILE A 266 1.53 24.52 8.59
C ILE A 266 1.66 24.93 10.05
N GLY A 267 2.29 24.09 10.85
CA GLY A 267 2.53 24.35 12.26
C GLY A 267 3.94 23.98 12.68
N VAL A 268 4.40 24.61 13.75
CA VAL A 268 5.69 24.32 14.39
C VAL A 268 5.41 23.60 15.69
N ALA A 269 5.91 22.36 15.84
CA ALA A 269 5.72 21.57 17.05
C ALA A 269 6.46 22.20 18.23
N GLU A 270 7.77 22.40 18.06
CA GLU A 270 8.68 22.85 19.10
C GLU A 270 9.76 23.77 18.51
N GLY A 271 10.33 24.62 19.36
CA GLY A 271 11.40 25.55 18.98
C GLY A 271 10.91 26.86 18.38
N GLY A 272 11.85 27.62 17.81
CA GLY A 272 11.56 28.91 17.17
C GLY A 272 10.97 28.72 15.77
N SER A 273 9.85 29.39 15.49
CA SER A 273 9.21 29.28 14.17
C SER A 273 10.10 29.85 13.06
N PRO A 274 10.26 29.14 11.93
CA PRO A 274 10.85 29.72 10.72
C PRO A 274 9.90 30.71 10.03
N PHE A 275 8.63 30.75 10.44
CA PHE A 275 7.59 31.62 9.90
C PHE A 275 7.27 32.80 10.84
N ASN A 276 6.49 33.77 10.36
CA ASN A 276 5.90 34.84 11.17
C ASN A 276 4.63 34.41 11.94
N PHE A 277 4.35 33.10 11.96
CA PHE A 277 3.25 32.47 12.69
C PHE A 277 3.73 31.19 13.37
N THR A 278 2.99 30.71 14.36
CA THR A 278 3.21 29.39 15.00
C THR A 278 2.34 28.30 14.40
N SER A 279 1.14 28.65 13.95
CA SER A 279 0.23 27.77 13.24
C SER A 279 -0.56 28.56 12.18
N LYS A 280 -0.77 27.92 11.04
CA LYS A 280 -1.59 28.39 9.92
C LYS A 280 -2.49 27.24 9.47
N SER A 281 -3.80 27.42 9.61
CA SER A 281 -4.83 26.46 9.19
C SER A 281 -5.61 26.97 7.98
N GLY A 282 -6.55 26.18 7.48
CA GLY A 282 -7.46 26.53 6.40
C GLY A 282 -6.81 26.52 5.02
N LEU A 283 -5.67 25.85 4.83
CA LEU A 283 -4.94 25.87 3.56
C LEU A 283 -5.59 24.97 2.50
N LEU A 284 -6.37 23.97 2.92
CA LEU A 284 -7.03 23.05 1.99
C LEU A 284 -8.03 23.79 1.10
N ALA A 285 -8.97 24.51 1.70
CA ALA A 285 -10.03 25.25 0.99
C ALA A 285 -9.62 26.69 0.62
N ALA A 286 -8.39 27.10 0.92
CA ALA A 286 -7.92 28.45 0.63
C ALA A 286 -7.98 28.75 -0.88
N GLY A 287 -8.62 29.87 -1.22
CA GLY A 287 -8.79 30.29 -2.61
C GLY A 287 -9.80 29.45 -3.41
N ASN A 288 -10.53 28.52 -2.78
CA ASN A 288 -11.53 27.71 -3.46
C ASN A 288 -12.74 27.42 -2.56
N SER A 289 -13.77 28.26 -2.68
CA SER A 289 -15.01 28.16 -1.89
C SER A 289 -15.93 27.02 -2.31
N THR A 290 -15.60 26.26 -3.37
CA THR A 290 -16.40 25.10 -3.80
C THR A 290 -15.88 23.80 -3.19
N LEU A 291 -14.70 23.79 -2.57
CA LEU A 291 -14.23 22.64 -1.80
C LEU A 291 -15.11 22.44 -0.57
N SER A 292 -15.60 21.21 -0.42
CA SER A 292 -16.41 20.77 0.71
C SER A 292 -15.61 20.89 2.02
N PRO A 293 -16.27 21.05 3.19
CA PRO A 293 -15.62 21.03 4.51
C PRO A 293 -14.81 19.75 4.80
N SER A 294 -15.09 18.68 4.06
CA SER A 294 -14.32 17.45 4.01
C SER A 294 -14.08 17.09 2.55
N THR A 295 -12.81 16.84 2.19
CA THR A 295 -12.41 16.40 0.84
C THR A 295 -11.89 14.97 0.93
N SER A 296 -12.48 14.07 0.14
CA SER A 296 -11.97 12.70 0.05
C SER A 296 -10.65 12.68 -0.72
N VAL A 297 -9.61 12.11 -0.11
CA VAL A 297 -8.29 11.91 -0.72
C VAL A 297 -7.90 10.45 -0.63
N PHE A 298 -7.12 9.97 -1.58
CA PHE A 298 -6.70 8.56 -1.64
C PHE A 298 -5.27 8.38 -1.13
N ILE A 299 -5.05 7.33 -0.34
CA ILE A 299 -3.72 6.91 0.07
C ILE A 299 -3.18 5.92 -0.97
N GLU A 300 -2.28 6.40 -1.82
CA GLU A 300 -1.62 5.62 -2.88
C GLU A 300 -0.11 5.59 -2.64
N THR A 301 0.36 4.63 -1.83
CA THR A 301 1.77 4.57 -1.41
C THR A 301 2.80 4.26 -2.51
N PRO A 302 2.45 3.65 -3.67
CA PRO A 302 3.39 3.55 -4.79
C PRO A 302 3.68 4.90 -5.47
N LEU A 303 2.87 5.94 -5.23
CA LEU A 303 3.07 7.27 -5.81
C LEU A 303 3.95 8.15 -4.90
N PRO A 304 4.98 8.82 -5.45
CA PRO A 304 5.99 9.51 -4.64
C PRO A 304 5.57 10.90 -4.14
N TYR A 305 4.45 11.45 -4.64
CA TYR A 305 4.05 12.84 -4.38
C TYR A 305 2.66 12.94 -3.77
N ILE A 306 2.42 14.07 -3.12
CA ILE A 306 1.10 14.49 -2.66
C ILE A 306 0.47 15.35 -3.74
N TYR A 307 -0.61 14.87 -4.34
CA TYR A 307 -1.36 15.59 -5.37
C TYR A 307 -2.55 16.31 -4.73
N MET A 308 -2.66 17.61 -4.98
CA MET A 308 -3.70 18.48 -4.41
C MET A 308 -4.25 19.40 -5.49
N PRO A 309 -5.46 19.95 -5.31
CA PRO A 309 -5.98 21.02 -6.16
C PRO A 309 -5.00 22.20 -6.24
N GLN A 310 -4.91 22.82 -7.40
CA GLN A 310 -3.97 23.93 -7.62
C GLN A 310 -4.14 25.06 -6.58
N SER A 311 -5.37 25.43 -6.22
CA SER A 311 -5.63 26.45 -5.20
C SER A 311 -5.01 26.11 -3.84
N THR A 312 -5.06 24.83 -3.45
CA THR A 312 -4.46 24.32 -2.22
C THR A 312 -2.94 24.41 -2.30
N CYS A 313 -2.34 23.97 -3.42
CA CYS A 313 -0.90 24.10 -3.64
C CYS A 313 -0.44 25.57 -3.60
N ASP A 314 -1.14 26.47 -4.27
CA ASP A 314 -0.85 27.91 -4.29
C ASP A 314 -0.95 28.53 -2.88
N ALA A 315 -1.90 28.06 -2.06
CA ALA A 315 -2.06 28.52 -0.68
C ALA A 315 -0.93 28.02 0.25
N ILE A 316 -0.47 26.77 0.08
CA ILE A 316 0.64 26.20 0.85
C ILE A 316 1.96 26.87 0.46
N THR A 317 2.21 27.00 -0.84
CA THR A 317 3.51 27.42 -1.40
C THR A 317 3.80 28.91 -1.14
N GLN A 318 2.79 29.73 -0.81
CA GLN A 318 2.99 31.10 -0.31
C GLN A 318 3.87 31.18 0.95
N TYR A 319 3.96 30.10 1.71
CA TYR A 319 4.71 30.06 2.96
C TYR A 319 6.02 29.27 2.85
N LEU A 320 6.28 28.59 1.74
CA LEU A 320 7.45 27.74 1.56
C LEU A 320 8.35 28.32 0.46
N PRO A 321 9.69 28.31 0.61
CA PRO A 321 10.62 28.71 -0.43
C PRO A 321 10.70 27.62 -1.52
N VAL A 322 9.63 27.50 -2.30
CA VAL A 322 9.51 26.56 -3.41
C VAL A 322 9.11 27.30 -4.69
N THR A 323 9.47 26.76 -5.85
CA THR A 323 9.14 27.32 -7.16
C THR A 323 8.48 26.26 -8.01
N TYR A 324 7.34 26.58 -8.60
CA TYR A 324 6.65 25.68 -9.52
C TYR A 324 7.42 25.50 -10.81
N GLN A 325 7.66 24.26 -11.20
CA GLN A 325 8.27 23.87 -12.44
C GLN A 325 7.20 23.28 -13.36
N ALA A 326 6.64 24.12 -14.23
CA ALA A 326 5.55 23.74 -15.14
C ALA A 326 5.88 22.52 -16.02
N LYS A 327 7.16 22.35 -16.36
CA LYS A 327 7.65 21.19 -17.10
C LYS A 327 7.30 19.86 -16.41
N TYR A 328 7.49 19.80 -15.09
CA TYR A 328 7.33 18.59 -14.29
C TYR A 328 5.98 18.53 -13.59
N GLY A 329 5.28 19.66 -13.45
CA GLY A 329 4.09 19.75 -12.60
C GLY A 329 4.40 19.72 -11.11
N LEU A 330 5.65 20.01 -10.74
CA LEU A 330 6.17 19.86 -9.37
C LEU A 330 6.66 21.19 -8.82
N TYR A 331 6.67 21.30 -7.50
CA TYR A 331 7.29 22.42 -6.77
C TYR A 331 8.68 22.02 -6.30
N PHE A 332 9.70 22.77 -6.70
CA PHE A 332 11.09 22.52 -6.33
C PHE A 332 11.52 23.47 -5.21
N TRP A 333 12.20 22.93 -4.21
CA TRP A 333 12.80 23.73 -3.14
C TRP A 333 13.87 24.68 -3.69
N ASN A 334 13.80 25.94 -3.28
CA ASN A 334 14.92 26.87 -3.43
C ASN A 334 15.91 26.64 -2.28
N THR A 335 16.93 25.82 -2.52
CA THR A 335 17.90 25.44 -1.48
C THR A 335 18.82 26.59 -1.07
N ASP A 336 18.88 27.67 -1.84
CA ASP A 336 19.66 28.87 -1.55
C ASP A 336 18.90 29.86 -0.65
N ASP A 337 17.61 29.66 -0.42
CA ASP A 337 16.82 30.49 0.49
C ASP A 337 17.28 30.27 1.94
N ALA A 338 17.54 31.35 2.68
CA ALA A 338 18.00 31.27 4.07
C ALA A 338 17.00 30.57 5.00
N ASN A 339 15.70 30.54 4.65
CA ASN A 339 14.68 29.82 5.40
C ASN A 339 14.57 28.35 5.02
N TYR A 340 15.10 27.91 3.87
CA TYR A 340 15.06 26.49 3.46
C TYR A 340 15.60 25.59 4.56
N ALA A 341 16.85 25.84 4.99
CA ALA A 341 17.50 25.05 6.04
C ALA A 341 16.71 25.07 7.35
N ARG A 342 16.16 26.23 7.73
CA ARG A 342 15.38 26.41 8.96
C ARG A 342 14.08 25.61 8.93
N ILE A 343 13.40 25.56 7.79
CA ILE A 343 12.13 24.84 7.61
C ILE A 343 12.38 23.35 7.62
N VAL A 344 13.31 22.84 6.79
CA VAL A 344 13.54 21.39 6.66
C VAL A 344 14.20 20.76 7.89
N SER A 345 14.84 21.57 8.76
CA SER A 345 15.38 21.11 10.04
C SER A 345 14.42 21.31 11.23
N SER A 346 13.28 21.97 11.04
CA SER A 346 12.34 22.25 12.13
C SER A 346 11.44 21.03 12.42
N PRO A 347 11.13 20.74 13.70
CA PRO A 347 10.18 19.68 14.03
C PRO A 347 8.77 20.03 13.51
N PRO A 348 8.16 19.19 12.65
CA PRO A 348 6.79 19.44 12.20
C PRO A 348 5.79 19.26 13.34
N SER A 349 4.72 20.07 13.35
CA SER A 349 3.61 19.91 14.31
C SER A 349 2.88 18.57 14.13
N SER A 350 2.66 17.83 15.22
CA SER A 350 1.79 16.65 15.22
C SER A 350 0.33 17.06 14.97
N PRO A 351 -0.45 16.31 14.17
CA PRO A 351 -1.88 16.53 14.07
C PRO A 351 -2.54 16.29 15.43
N SER A 352 -3.26 17.29 15.93
CA SER A 352 -4.12 17.19 17.11
C SER A 352 -5.43 16.50 16.70
N PRO A 353 -5.86 15.41 17.37
CA PRO A 353 -7.16 14.81 17.08
C PRO A 353 -8.28 15.73 17.58
N SER A 354 -8.84 16.56 16.69
CA SER A 354 -10.13 17.19 16.95
C SER A 354 -11.23 16.21 16.59
N ALA A 355 -11.53 15.28 17.49
CA ALA A 355 -12.73 14.45 17.39
C ALA A 355 -13.95 15.32 17.72
N SER A 356 -14.66 15.81 16.69
CA SER A 356 -16.03 16.27 16.90
C SER A 356 -16.92 15.02 17.01
N THR A 357 -17.26 14.64 18.24
CA THR A 357 -18.40 13.77 18.50
C THR A 357 -19.65 14.47 17.97
N ALA A 358 -20.15 14.03 16.83
CA ALA A 358 -21.53 14.28 16.43
C ALA A 358 -22.42 13.29 17.21
N THR A 359 -23.23 13.82 18.12
CA THR A 359 -24.38 13.14 18.72
C THR A 359 -25.46 12.82 17.71
#